data_AF-A0A1H0G9Q9-F1
#
_entry.id   AF-A0A1H0G9Q9-F1
#
_cell.length_a   1.000
_cell.length_b   1.000
_cell.length_c   1.000
_cell.angle_alpha   90.00
_cell.angle_beta   90.00
_cell.angle_gamma   90.00
#
_symmetry.space_group_name_H-M   'P 1'
#
loop_
_entity.id
_entity.type
_entity.pdbx_description
1 polymer ?
#
loop_
_entity_poly.entity_id
_entity_poly.type
_entity_poly.pdbx_seq_one_letter_code
_entity_poly.pdbx_strand_id
1 'polypeptide(L)'
;MIRSLSTSLLLVLGFFIAGVAILHQWLITSDIPVSYTAAEALTTHVMFALSTVLFLIASVVFEERNGNLLLGVIFSAIFIANMVIFNHHLGAEYYNHSFAQLQGASMLYTGIVMVLNLYLAVTKFKVRAHSSKSVKNN
;
A
#
# COMPACT_ATOMS: atom_id res chain seq x y z
N MET A 1 12.53 18.33 13.07
CA MET A 1 11.37 18.06 13.95
C MET A 1 10.03 18.22 13.23
N ILE A 2 9.72 19.37 12.60
CA ILE A 2 8.43 19.57 11.89
C ILE A 2 8.23 18.58 10.73
N ARG A 3 9.24 18.33 9.90
CA ARG A 3 9.18 17.34 8.80
C ARG A 3 8.90 15.90 9.27
N SER A 4 9.49 15.47 10.38
CA SER A 4 9.26 14.13 10.92
C SER A 4 7.85 13.99 11.51
N LEU A 5 7.32 15.05 12.11
CA LEU A 5 5.95 15.09 12.62
C LEU A 5 4.93 15.03 11.48
N SER A 6 5.09 15.84 10.43
CA SER A 6 4.20 15.83 9.27
C SER A 6 4.18 14.48 8.56
N THR A 7 5.36 13.85 8.42
CA THR A 7 5.45 12.51 7.79
C THR A 7 4.78 11.45 8.66
N SER A 8 4.97 11.51 9.98
CA SER A 8 4.32 10.60 10.92
C SER A 8 2.80 10.75 10.88
N LEU A 9 2.27 11.98 10.83
CA LEU A 9 0.84 12.25 10.69
C LEU A 9 0.28 11.68 9.39
N LEU A 10 0.98 11.85 8.25
CA LEU A 10 0.57 11.28 6.98
C LEU A 10 0.53 9.74 7.01
N LEU A 11 1.53 9.11 7.63
CA LEU A 11 1.57 7.66 7.80
C LEU A 11 0.43 7.16 8.69
N VAL A 12 0.22 7.79 9.84
CA VAL A 12 -0.86 7.42 10.79
C VAL A 12 -2.22 7.58 10.13
N LEU A 13 -2.46 8.69 9.43
CA LEU A 13 -3.72 8.91 8.72
C LEU A 13 -3.89 7.91 7.56
N GLY A 14 -2.82 7.62 6.82
CA GLY A 14 -2.81 6.59 5.79
C GLY A 14 -3.20 5.21 6.33
N PHE A 15 -2.60 4.80 7.44
CA PHE A 15 -2.93 3.54 8.12
C PHE A 15 -4.35 3.52 8.66
N PHE A 16 -4.83 4.64 9.23
CA PHE A 16 -6.21 4.75 9.70
C PHE A 16 -7.20 4.55 8.56
N ILE A 17 -7.05 5.28 7.45
CA ILE A 17 -7.94 5.15 6.28
C ILE A 17 -7.85 3.74 5.67
N ALA A 18 -6.65 3.16 5.55
CA ALA A 18 -6.48 1.77 5.10
C ALA A 18 -7.19 0.78 6.02
N GLY A 19 -7.09 0.97 7.34
CA GLY A 19 -7.77 0.12 8.32
C GLY A 19 -9.28 0.17 8.15
N VAL A 20 -9.86 1.37 7.99
CA VAL A 20 -11.30 1.50 7.72
C VAL A 20 -11.68 0.87 6.37
N ALA A 21 -10.85 1.01 5.33
CA ALA A 21 -11.09 0.38 4.03
C ALA A 21 -11.10 -1.16 4.12
N ILE A 22 -10.16 -1.74 4.89
CA ILE A 22 -10.09 -3.18 5.15
C ILE A 22 -11.32 -3.65 5.92
N LEU A 23 -11.74 -2.92 6.96
CA LEU A 23 -12.94 -3.26 7.73
C LEU A 23 -14.20 -3.19 6.86
N HIS A 24 -14.30 -2.18 5.99
CA HIS A 24 -15.40 -2.05 5.03
C HIS A 24 -15.40 -3.22 4.03
N GLN A 25 -14.24 -3.56 3.47
CA GLN A 25 -14.08 -4.72 2.59
C GLN A 25 -14.48 -6.02 3.29
N TRP A 26 -14.03 -6.22 4.54
CA TRP A 26 -14.37 -7.40 5.33
C TRP A 26 -15.85 -7.50 5.63
N LEU A 27 -16.48 -6.39 6.01
CA LEU A 27 -17.92 -6.30 6.25
C LEU A 27 -18.70 -6.74 5.01
N ILE A 28 -18.33 -6.25 3.82
CA ILE A 28 -18.97 -6.64 2.56
C ILE A 28 -18.74 -8.13 2.29
N THR A 29 -17.50 -8.62 2.42
CA THR A 29 -17.20 -10.03 2.16
C THR A 29 -17.80 -10.99 3.19
N SER A 30 -18.20 -10.52 4.38
CA SER A 30 -18.86 -11.35 5.38
C SER A 30 -20.29 -11.71 5.00
N ASP A 31 -20.90 -10.94 4.09
CA ASP A 31 -22.28 -11.13 3.64
C ASP A 31 -22.39 -12.01 2.37
N ILE A 32 -21.32 -12.72 2.00
CA ILE A 32 -21.35 -13.68 0.88
C ILE A 32 -22.37 -14.80 1.20
N PRO A 33 -23.34 -15.12 0.32
CA PRO A 33 -23.34 -14.84 -1.12
C PRO A 33 -24.22 -13.66 -1.59
N VAL A 34 -24.66 -12.76 -0.70
CA VAL A 34 -25.55 -11.65 -1.05
C VAL A 34 -24.89 -10.72 -2.08
N SER A 35 -25.70 -10.28 -3.04
CA SER A 35 -25.28 -9.49 -4.21
C SER A 35 -24.67 -8.15 -3.80
N TYR A 36 -23.36 -8.08 -3.83
CA TYR A 36 -22.61 -6.86 -3.59
C TYR A 36 -22.64 -5.96 -4.85
N THR A 37 -22.62 -4.65 -4.66
CA THR A 37 -22.83 -3.66 -5.71
C THR A 37 -21.52 -3.08 -6.24
N ALA A 38 -21.54 -2.59 -7.50
CA ALA A 38 -20.40 -1.86 -8.05
C ALA A 38 -20.07 -0.56 -7.27
N ALA A 39 -21.07 0.02 -6.60
CA ALA A 39 -20.88 1.22 -5.77
C ALA A 39 -20.05 0.91 -4.52
N GLU A 40 -20.27 -0.22 -3.85
CA GLU A 40 -19.50 -0.64 -2.67
C GLU A 40 -18.05 -0.98 -3.01
N ALA A 41 -17.83 -1.63 -4.16
CA ALA A 41 -16.49 -1.87 -4.70
C ALA A 41 -15.77 -0.54 -5.00
N LEU A 42 -16.47 0.42 -5.63
CA LEU A 42 -15.90 1.73 -5.92
C LEU A 42 -15.55 2.52 -4.65
N THR A 43 -16.41 2.51 -3.64
CA THR A 43 -16.12 3.14 -2.34
C THR A 43 -14.84 2.60 -1.73
N THR A 44 -14.67 1.27 -1.74
CA THR A 44 -13.46 0.61 -1.25
C THR A 44 -12.21 1.05 -2.03
N HIS A 45 -12.31 1.17 -3.36
CA HIS A 45 -11.24 1.72 -4.19
C HIS A 45 -10.86 3.15 -3.80
N VAL A 46 -11.84 4.02 -3.60
CA VAL A 46 -11.59 5.43 -3.22
C VAL A 46 -10.86 5.51 -1.89
N MET A 47 -11.26 4.70 -0.90
CA MET A 47 -10.61 4.70 0.42
C MET A 47 -9.15 4.22 0.34
N PHE A 48 -8.89 3.12 -0.38
CA PHE A 48 -7.52 2.67 -0.59
C PHE A 48 -6.71 3.65 -1.44
N ALA A 49 -7.30 4.33 -2.42
CA ALA A 49 -6.63 5.35 -3.21
C ALA A 49 -6.20 6.55 -2.34
N LEU A 50 -7.09 7.06 -1.49
CA LEU A 50 -6.78 8.14 -0.56
C LEU A 50 -5.65 7.76 0.40
N SER A 51 -5.74 6.57 1.00
CA SER A 51 -4.67 6.03 1.85
C SER A 51 -3.35 5.92 1.09
N THR A 52 -3.39 5.42 -0.15
CA THR A 52 -2.21 5.32 -1.02
C THR A 52 -1.56 6.67 -1.25
N VAL A 53 -2.33 7.69 -1.64
CA VAL A 53 -1.80 9.05 -1.85
C VAL A 53 -1.07 9.56 -0.61
N LEU A 54 -1.64 9.38 0.58
CA LEU A 54 -0.99 9.75 1.84
C LEU A 54 0.34 8.99 2.05
N PHE A 55 0.36 7.68 1.79
CA PHE A 55 1.59 6.89 1.87
C PHE A 55 2.63 7.31 0.85
N LEU A 56 2.25 7.62 -0.39
CA LEU A 56 3.20 8.07 -1.42
C LEU A 56 3.83 9.41 -1.04
N ILE A 57 3.02 10.38 -0.60
CA ILE A 57 3.52 11.68 -0.13
C ILE A 57 4.46 11.47 1.06
N ALA A 58 4.06 10.67 2.05
CA ALA A 58 4.90 10.37 3.19
C ALA A 58 6.23 9.72 2.77
N SER A 59 6.21 8.75 1.86
CA SER A 59 7.40 8.00 1.40
C SER A 59 8.43 8.88 0.66
N VAL A 60 7.95 9.88 -0.07
CA VAL A 60 8.80 10.86 -0.77
C VAL A 60 9.40 11.88 0.20
N VAL A 61 8.61 12.36 1.16
CA VAL A 61 9.08 13.32 2.18
C VAL A 61 10.02 12.66 3.19
N PHE A 62 9.86 11.36 3.43
CA PHE A 62 10.74 10.59 4.29
C PHE A 62 12.13 10.49 3.66
N GLU A 63 13.17 11.07 4.29
CA GLU A 63 14.51 11.12 3.70
C GLU A 63 15.32 9.85 3.96
N GLU A 64 15.03 9.12 5.04
CA GLU A 64 15.83 7.96 5.44
C GLU A 64 15.60 6.73 4.56
N ARG A 65 16.70 6.14 4.06
CA ARG A 65 16.67 4.89 3.30
C ARG A 65 16.01 3.76 4.08
N ASN A 66 16.35 3.62 5.36
CA ASN A 66 15.96 2.46 6.16
C ASN A 66 14.44 2.42 6.38
N GLY A 67 13.78 3.57 6.60
CA GLY A 67 12.32 3.55 6.72
C GLY A 67 11.62 3.31 5.38
N ASN A 68 12.11 3.83 4.25
CA ASN A 68 11.55 3.45 2.94
C ASN A 68 11.75 1.95 2.63
N LEU A 69 12.89 1.38 3.04
CA LEU A 69 13.09 -0.07 2.91
C LEU A 69 12.13 -0.85 3.81
N LEU A 70 11.95 -0.43 5.07
CA LEU A 70 11.03 -1.05 6.02
C LEU A 70 9.59 -1.01 5.52
N LEU A 71 9.12 0.17 5.06
CA LEU A 71 7.80 0.32 4.45
C LEU A 71 7.68 -0.59 3.21
N GLY A 72 8.70 -0.62 2.35
CA GLY A 72 8.74 -1.50 1.19
C GLY A 72 8.58 -2.97 1.57
N VAL A 73 9.25 -3.45 2.61
CA VAL A 73 9.14 -4.82 3.11
C VAL A 73 7.75 -5.09 3.70
N ILE A 74 7.22 -4.18 4.53
CA ILE A 74 5.88 -4.32 5.12
C ILE A 74 4.82 -4.41 4.03
N PHE A 75 4.83 -3.47 3.07
CA PHE A 75 3.89 -3.48 1.96
C PHE A 75 4.10 -4.66 1.00
N SER A 76 5.32 -5.20 0.88
CA SER A 76 5.56 -6.45 0.15
C SER A 76 4.87 -7.63 0.83
N ALA A 77 4.98 -7.75 2.15
CA ALA A 77 4.32 -8.81 2.90
C ALA A 77 2.79 -8.71 2.78
N ILE A 78 2.24 -7.50 2.89
CA ILE A 78 0.81 -7.24 2.71
C ILE A 78 0.37 -7.57 1.27
N PHE A 79 1.14 -7.16 0.26
CA PHE A 79 0.85 -7.46 -1.14
C PHE A 79 0.80 -8.96 -1.41
N ILE A 80 1.80 -9.71 -0.90
CA ILE A 80 1.84 -11.18 -1.02
C ILE A 80 0.64 -11.81 -0.31
N ALA A 81 0.28 -11.35 0.89
CA ALA A 81 -0.91 -11.85 1.59
C ALA A 81 -2.19 -11.61 0.78
N ASN A 82 -2.37 -10.41 0.22
CA ASN A 82 -3.51 -10.09 -0.63
C ASN A 82 -3.54 -10.94 -1.91
N MET A 83 -2.39 -11.22 -2.53
CA MET A 83 -2.29 -12.15 -3.67
C MET A 83 -2.76 -13.56 -3.31
N VAL A 84 -2.37 -14.07 -2.14
CA VAL A 84 -2.80 -15.40 -1.67
C VAL A 84 -4.30 -15.44 -1.44
N ILE A 85 -4.86 -14.41 -0.78
CA ILE A 85 -6.30 -14.30 -0.54
C ILE A 85 -7.06 -14.20 -1.86
N PHE A 86 -6.61 -13.34 -2.77
CA PHE A 86 -7.21 -13.18 -4.10
C PHE A 86 -7.26 -14.51 -4.85
N ASN A 87 -6.13 -15.24 -4.88
CA ASN A 87 -6.05 -16.55 -5.53
C ASN A 87 -6.94 -17.61 -4.88
N HIS A 88 -7.17 -17.54 -3.56
CA HIS A 88 -8.05 -18.48 -2.86
C HIS A 88 -9.52 -18.38 -3.33
N HIS A 89 -9.96 -17.19 -3.74
CA HIS A 89 -11.32 -16.99 -4.23
C HIS A 89 -11.49 -17.26 -5.73
N LEU A 90 -10.40 -17.43 -6.48
CA LEU A 90 -10.46 -17.75 -7.90
C LEU A 90 -11.14 -19.12 -8.09
N GLY A 91 -12.27 -19.13 -8.78
CA GLY A 91 -13.04 -20.35 -9.07
C GLY A 91 -14.20 -20.62 -8.10
N ALA A 92 -14.45 -19.72 -7.14
CA ALA A 92 -15.66 -19.80 -6.33
C ALA A 92 -16.92 -19.40 -7.14
N GLU A 93 -18.08 -19.99 -6.84
CA GLU A 93 -19.32 -19.71 -7.57
C GLU A 93 -19.81 -18.26 -7.43
N TYR A 94 -19.47 -17.61 -6.31
CA TYR A 94 -19.75 -16.20 -6.05
C TYR A 94 -18.73 -15.25 -6.69
N TYR A 95 -17.67 -15.77 -7.33
CA TYR A 95 -16.61 -14.97 -7.92
C TYR A 95 -17.09 -14.36 -9.24
N ASN A 96 -17.32 -13.05 -9.21
CA ASN A 96 -17.77 -12.25 -10.34
C ASN A 96 -16.96 -10.94 -10.42
N HIS A 97 -17.24 -10.13 -11.45
CA HIS A 97 -16.41 -8.97 -11.79
C HIS A 97 -16.23 -7.97 -10.65
N SER A 98 -17.31 -7.65 -9.96
CA SER A 98 -17.25 -6.59 -8.96
C SER A 98 -16.63 -7.13 -7.63
N PHE A 99 -16.64 -8.44 -7.37
CA PHE A 99 -15.91 -9.07 -6.26
C PHE A 99 -14.41 -9.08 -6.55
N ALA A 100 -14.04 -9.40 -7.81
CA ALA A 100 -12.67 -9.27 -8.28
C ALA A 100 -12.17 -7.83 -8.15
N GLN A 101 -13.02 -6.84 -8.42
CA GLN A 101 -12.72 -5.43 -8.21
C GLN A 101 -12.50 -5.09 -6.74
N LEU A 102 -13.39 -5.57 -5.85
CA LEU A 102 -13.28 -5.37 -4.40
C LEU A 102 -11.96 -5.93 -3.84
N GLN A 103 -11.64 -7.21 -4.12
CA GLN A 103 -10.39 -7.82 -3.67
C GLN A 103 -9.17 -7.19 -4.35
N GLY A 104 -9.29 -6.88 -5.64
CA GLY A 104 -8.23 -6.27 -6.45
C GLY A 104 -7.80 -4.89 -5.96
N ALA A 105 -8.70 -4.12 -5.34
CA ALA A 105 -8.37 -2.81 -4.77
C ALA A 105 -7.20 -2.92 -3.78
N SER A 106 -7.36 -3.72 -2.73
CA SER A 106 -6.34 -3.89 -1.68
C SER A 106 -4.98 -4.30 -2.26
N MET A 107 -4.96 -5.22 -3.23
CA MET A 107 -3.77 -5.70 -3.90
C MET A 107 -3.10 -4.63 -4.77
N LEU A 108 -3.86 -3.93 -5.60
CA LEU A 108 -3.35 -2.88 -6.49
C LEU A 108 -2.68 -1.76 -5.70
N TYR A 109 -3.38 -1.21 -4.72
CA TYR A 109 -2.92 -0.06 -3.95
C TYR A 109 -1.73 -0.39 -3.05
N THR A 110 -1.72 -1.57 -2.42
CA THR A 110 -0.55 -2.02 -1.65
C THR A 110 0.65 -2.28 -2.56
N GLY A 111 0.43 -2.81 -3.76
CA GLY A 111 1.47 -2.98 -4.78
C GLY A 111 2.12 -1.66 -5.22
N ILE A 112 1.32 -0.60 -5.41
CA ILE A 112 1.84 0.74 -5.75
C ILE A 112 2.75 1.27 -4.64
N VAL A 113 2.31 1.21 -3.39
CA VAL A 113 3.11 1.68 -2.24
C VAL A 113 4.39 0.86 -2.07
N MET A 114 4.30 -0.47 -2.24
CA MET A 114 5.45 -1.37 -2.24
C MET A 114 6.49 -0.96 -3.27
N VAL A 115 6.10 -0.83 -4.54
CA VAL A 115 7.03 -0.53 -5.65
C VAL A 115 7.72 0.81 -5.42
N LEU A 116 6.98 1.86 -5.04
CA LEU A 116 7.59 3.16 -4.80
C LEU A 116 8.61 3.11 -3.65
N ASN A 117 8.27 2.47 -2.54
CA ASN A 117 9.15 2.43 -1.37
C ASN A 117 10.44 1.66 -1.63
N LEU A 118 10.35 0.51 -2.32
CA LEU A 118 11.53 -0.25 -2.75
C LEU A 118 12.37 0.54 -3.75
N TYR A 119 11.74 1.21 -4.71
CA TYR A 119 12.44 2.09 -5.65
C TYR A 119 13.21 3.20 -4.93
N LEU A 120 12.56 3.93 -4.02
CA LEU A 120 13.19 5.00 -3.24
C LEU A 120 14.32 4.47 -2.34
N ALA A 121 14.19 3.28 -1.77
CA ALA A 121 15.25 2.67 -0.97
C ALA A 121 16.50 2.35 -1.81
N VAL A 122 16.31 1.87 -3.04
CA VAL A 122 17.40 1.55 -3.99
C VAL A 122 18.08 2.82 -4.50
N THR A 123 17.33 3.86 -4.87
CA THR A 123 17.91 5.11 -5.39
C THR A 123 18.75 5.83 -4.33
N LYS A 124 18.24 5.91 -3.09
CA LYS A 124 18.99 6.50 -1.96
C LYS A 124 20.25 5.71 -1.61
N PHE A 125 20.25 4.38 -1.80
CA PHE A 125 21.45 3.57 -1.64
C PHE A 125 22.54 3.96 -2.64
N LYS A 126 22.18 4.09 -3.93
CA LYS A 126 23.12 4.48 -4.99
C LYS A 126 23.76 5.85 -4.73
N VAL A 127 22.97 6.83 -4.29
CA VAL A 127 23.46 8.19 -3.98
C VAL A 127 24.49 8.15 -2.84
N ARG A 128 24.21 7.43 -1.74
CA ARG A 128 25.13 7.33 -0.60
C ARG A 128 26.43 6.62 -0.96
N ALA A 129 26.36 5.58 -1.79
CA ALA A 129 27.54 4.85 -2.26
C ALA A 129 28.44 5.71 -3.17
N HIS A 130 27.86 6.55 -4.04
CA HIS A 130 28.63 7.44 -4.91
C HIS A 130 29.32 8.56 -4.11
N SER A 131 28.62 9.17 -3.15
CA SER A 131 29.20 10.17 -2.25
C SER A 131 30.39 9.63 -1.45
N SER A 132 30.29 8.39 -0.94
CA SER A 132 31.39 7.77 -0.17
C SER A 132 32.64 7.47 -1.01
N LYS A 133 32.51 7.21 -2.32
CA LYS A 133 33.66 6.97 -3.21
C LYS A 133 34.38 8.27 -3.56
N SER A 134 33.65 9.38 -3.73
CA SER A 134 34.24 10.70 -4.00
C SER A 134 35.14 11.17 -2.85
N VAL A 135 34.71 10.99 -1.60
CA VAL A 135 35.49 11.40 -0.42
C VAL A 135 36.78 10.60 -0.24
N LYS A 136 36.84 9.34 -0.70
CA LYS A 136 38.06 8.50 -0.59
C LYS A 136 39.13 8.81 -1.64
N ASN A 137 38.79 9.58 -2.67
CA ASN A 137 39.69 9.88 -3.79
C ASN A 137 40.29 11.29 -3.74
N ASN A 138 40.02 12.05 -2.68
CA ASN A 138 40.64 13.34 -2.34
C ASN A 138 41.49 13.19 -1.08
#